data_AF-A0A6L9ZD96-F1
#
_entry.id   AF-A0A6L9ZD96-F1
#
_cell.length_a   1.000
_cell.length_b   1.000
_cell.length_c   1.000
_cell.angle_alpha   90.00
_cell.angle_beta   90.00
_cell.angle_gamma   90.00
#
_symmetry.space_group_name_H-M   'P 1'
#
loop_
_entity.id
_entity.type
_entity.pdbx_description
1 polymer ?
#
loop_
_entity_poly.entity_id
_entity_poly.type
_entity_poly.pdbx_seq_one_letter_code
_entity_poly.pdbx_strand_id
1 'polypeptide(L)'
;MVQLTHKFQSFDEYLLYNNNSEKFYELFNGELIEMPPESGFNVEIATFLLIQFALLVGHRRVRGQGLELEVRGEPKNRYPDLTIIREEHIQQLSKRNTIRLSMSPPLLVVEV
;
A
#
# COMPACT_ATOMS: atom_id res chain seq x y z
N MET A 1 16.09 5.32 -14.36
CA MET A 1 15.00 6.04 -13.67
C MET A 1 14.09 6.62 -14.74
N VAL A 2 12.85 6.13 -14.86
CA VAL A 2 11.86 6.74 -15.74
C VAL A 2 11.23 7.88 -14.94
N GLN A 3 11.69 9.10 -15.19
CA GLN A 3 11.12 10.29 -14.56
C GLN A 3 9.85 10.64 -15.34
N LEU A 4 8.69 10.37 -14.74
CA LEU A 4 7.42 10.83 -15.29
C LEU A 4 7.40 12.36 -15.17
N THR A 5 7.28 13.05 -16.30
CA THR A 5 7.34 14.53 -16.43
C THR A 5 6.14 15.26 -15.82
N HIS A 6 5.22 14.54 -15.17
CA HIS A 6 4.01 15.08 -14.56
C HIS A 6 4.21 15.25 -13.06
N LYS A 7 4.05 16.49 -12.57
CA LYS A 7 4.12 16.79 -11.13
C LYS A 7 2.71 16.88 -10.55
N PHE A 8 2.34 15.88 -9.76
CA PHE A 8 1.04 15.82 -9.09
C PHE A 8 0.91 16.93 -8.05
N GLN A 9 -0.24 17.61 -8.05
CA GLN A 9 -0.56 18.70 -7.13
C GLN A 9 -1.31 18.20 -5.88
N SER A 10 -1.89 17.01 -5.94
CA SER A 10 -2.60 16.40 -4.82
C SER A 10 -2.56 14.87 -4.86
N PHE A 11 -2.83 14.24 -3.72
CA PHE A 11 -2.97 12.78 -3.68
C PHE A 11 -4.21 12.31 -4.47
N ASP A 12 -5.31 13.08 -4.46
CA ASP A 12 -6.51 12.76 -5.25
C ASP A 12 -6.23 12.74 -6.75
N GLU A 13 -5.41 13.67 -7.25
CA GLU A 13 -4.96 13.67 -8.65
C GLU A 13 -4.17 12.40 -9.00
N TYR A 14 -3.28 11.98 -8.09
CA TYR A 14 -2.56 10.72 -8.24
C TYR A 14 -3.51 9.52 -8.23
N LEU A 15 -4.56 9.51 -7.41
CA LEU A 15 -5.54 8.41 -7.41
C LEU A 15 -6.32 8.32 -8.73
N LEU A 16 -6.50 9.42 -9.47
CA LEU A 16 -7.15 9.42 -10.78
C LEU A 16 -6.21 9.02 -11.92
N TYR A 17 -4.91 9.02 -11.67
CA TYR A 17 -3.90 8.69 -12.67
C TYR A 17 -3.79 7.18 -12.89
N ASN A 18 -3.72 6.78 -14.16
CA ASN A 18 -3.44 5.42 -14.57
C ASN A 18 -2.33 5.43 -15.63
N ASN A 19 -1.19 4.80 -15.32
CA ASN A 19 -0.06 4.66 -16.24
C ASN A 19 0.03 3.27 -16.90
N ASN A 20 -0.96 2.40 -16.69
CA ASN A 20 -0.95 1.00 -17.12
C ASN A 20 0.32 0.23 -16.69
N SER A 21 1.00 0.67 -15.61
CA SER A 21 2.19 0.00 -15.06
C SER A 21 1.78 -1.02 -14.01
N GLU A 22 2.51 -2.14 -13.95
CA GLU A 22 2.35 -3.16 -12.91
C GLU A 22 3.20 -2.87 -11.65
N LYS A 23 3.89 -1.74 -11.62
CA LYS A 23 4.85 -1.38 -10.55
C LYS A 23 4.19 -0.57 -9.44
N PHE A 24 4.74 -0.66 -8.23
CA PHE A 24 4.37 0.20 -7.12
C PHE A 24 5.16 1.51 -7.13
N TYR A 25 4.48 2.61 -6.82
CA TYR A 25 5.07 3.95 -6.81
C TYR A 25 4.68 4.72 -5.56
N GLU A 26 5.67 5.30 -4.89
CA GLU A 26 5.47 6.27 -3.82
C GLU A 26 5.45 7.70 -4.40
N LEU A 27 4.48 8.50 -3.99
CA LEU A 27 4.36 9.90 -4.37
C LEU A 27 5.16 10.76 -3.39
N PHE A 28 6.30 11.29 -3.85
CA PHE A 28 7.20 12.10 -3.05
C PHE A 28 7.36 13.49 -3.69
N ASN A 29 6.97 14.55 -2.99
CA ASN A 29 7.01 15.93 -3.50
C ASN A 29 6.33 16.13 -4.89
N GLY A 30 5.29 15.36 -5.17
CA GLY A 30 4.56 15.40 -6.44
C GLY A 30 5.19 14.54 -7.55
N GLU A 31 6.24 13.78 -7.27
CA GLU A 31 6.90 12.88 -8.22
C GLU A 31 6.66 11.42 -7.85
N LEU A 32 6.53 10.54 -8.85
CA LEU A 32 6.41 9.10 -8.64
C LEU A 32 7.77 8.43 -8.57
N ILE A 33 8.07 7.86 -7.41
CA ILE A 33 9.28 7.07 -7.17
C ILE A 33 8.88 5.59 -7.20
N GLU A 34 9.45 4.84 -8.14
CA GLU A 34 9.24 3.40 -8.22
C GLU A 34 9.84 2.71 -6.99
N MET A 35 9.08 1.79 -6.38
CA MET A 35 9.60 0.96 -5.31
C MET A 35 10.57 -0.09 -5.86
N PRO A 36 11.76 -0.25 -5.26
CA PRO A 36 12.67 -1.32 -5.65
C PRO A 36 12.06 -2.70 -5.30
N PRO A 37 12.49 -3.77 -5.99
CA PRO A 37 12.10 -5.12 -5.62
C PRO A 37 12.64 -5.50 -4.24
N GLU A 38 11.86 -6.27 -3.49
CA GLU A 38 12.20 -6.74 -2.15
C GLU A 38 13.17 -7.94 -2.18
N SER A 39 13.91 -8.15 -1.09
CA SER A 39 14.78 -9.32 -0.97
C SER A 39 13.98 -10.61 -0.77
N GLY A 40 14.47 -11.74 -1.29
CA GLY A 40 13.78 -13.03 -1.14
C GLY A 40 13.61 -13.46 0.33
N PHE A 41 14.56 -13.11 1.20
CA PHE A 41 14.48 -13.40 2.64
C PHE A 41 13.37 -12.58 3.32
N ASN A 42 13.23 -11.30 2.98
CA ASN A 42 12.15 -10.48 3.51
C ASN A 42 10.78 -10.95 3.01
N VAL A 43 10.69 -11.35 1.73
CA VAL A 43 9.47 -11.96 1.17
C VAL A 43 9.10 -13.25 1.90
N GLU A 44 10.08 -14.08 2.28
CA GLU A 44 9.85 -15.30 3.06
C GLU A 44 9.23 -15.00 4.43
N ILE A 45 9.79 -14.03 5.16
CA ILE A 45 9.27 -13.61 6.47
C ILE A 45 7.87 -13.01 6.32
N ALA A 46 7.65 -12.10 5.36
CA ALA A 46 6.35 -11.48 5.11
C ALA A 46 5.28 -12.53 4.78
N THR A 47 5.64 -13.52 3.96
CA THR A 47 4.75 -14.65 3.62
C THR A 47 4.39 -15.49 4.85
N PHE A 48 5.38 -15.79 5.70
CA PHE A 48 5.13 -16.52 6.93
C PHE A 48 4.13 -15.77 7.83
N LEU A 49 4.37 -14.47 8.06
CA LEU A 49 3.48 -13.63 8.87
C LEU A 49 2.07 -13.54 8.27
N LEU A 50 1.96 -13.41 6.95
CA LEU A 50 0.67 -13.39 6.24
C LEU A 50 -0.14 -14.65 6.54
N ILE A 51 0.48 -15.82 6.45
CA ILE A 51 -0.18 -17.11 6.72
C ILE A 51 -0.63 -17.15 8.19
N GLN A 52 0.24 -16.79 9.14
CA GLN A 52 -0.10 -16.84 10.57
C GLN A 52 -1.25 -15.90 10.91
N PHE A 53 -1.20 -14.65 10.45
CA PHE A 53 -2.29 -13.72 10.69
C PHE A 53 -3.57 -14.11 9.96
N ALA A 54 -3.50 -14.66 8.75
CA ALA A 54 -4.70 -15.09 8.03
C ALA A 54 -5.44 -16.22 8.77
N LEU A 55 -4.71 -17.10 9.47
CA LEU A 55 -5.30 -18.13 10.33
C LEU A 55 -5.94 -17.52 11.59
N LEU A 56 -5.33 -16.49 12.16
CA LEU A 56 -5.81 -15.86 13.40
C LEU A 56 -7.02 -14.93 13.17
N VAL A 57 -6.93 -14.07 12.14
CA VAL A 57 -7.89 -13.01 11.89
C VAL A 57 -8.74 -13.24 10.64
N GLY A 58 -8.51 -14.32 9.90
CA GLY A 58 -9.21 -14.60 8.65
C GLY A 58 -8.60 -13.85 7.46
N HIS A 59 -8.45 -14.57 6.33
CA HIS A 59 -7.76 -14.09 5.13
C HIS A 59 -8.27 -12.75 4.58
N ARG A 60 -9.57 -12.44 4.73
CA ARG A 60 -10.16 -11.19 4.22
C ARG A 60 -9.63 -9.94 4.90
N ARG A 61 -9.04 -10.06 6.10
CA ARG A 61 -8.46 -8.95 6.87
C ARG A 61 -6.95 -8.80 6.72
N VAL A 62 -6.28 -9.71 6.02
CA VAL A 62 -4.83 -9.65 5.82
C VAL A 62 -4.54 -9.13 4.42
N ARG A 63 -3.62 -8.17 4.31
CA ARG A 63 -3.09 -7.67 3.04
C ARG A 63 -1.58 -7.79 3.09
N GLY A 64 -1.00 -8.41 2.06
CA GLY A 64 0.44 -8.33 1.83
C GLY A 64 0.80 -7.06 1.07
N GLN A 65 1.98 -7.06 0.47
CA GLN A 65 2.46 -6.01 -0.42
C GLN A 65 1.43 -5.72 -1.54
N GLY A 66 1.00 -4.46 -1.64
CA GLY A 66 -0.04 -4.03 -2.58
C GLY A 66 -1.26 -3.37 -1.94
N LEU A 67 -1.32 -3.28 -0.61
CA LEU A 67 -2.17 -2.29 0.06
C LEU A 67 -1.46 -0.94 0.08
N GLU A 68 -2.10 0.05 -0.52
CA GLU A 68 -1.63 1.42 -0.48
C GLU A 68 -2.16 2.12 0.77
N LEU A 69 -1.29 2.78 1.52
CA LEU A 69 -1.66 3.55 2.70
C LEU A 69 -1.33 5.02 2.47
N GLU A 70 -2.35 5.88 2.47
CA GLU A 70 -2.17 7.34 2.52
C GLU A 70 -1.62 7.73 3.90
N VAL A 71 -0.48 8.44 3.92
CA VAL A 71 0.18 8.85 5.16
C VAL A 71 0.32 10.37 5.22
N ARG A 72 0.46 10.90 6.43
CA ARG A 72 0.85 12.30 6.62
C ARG A 72 2.34 12.45 6.41
N GLY A 73 2.75 13.44 5.63
CA GLY A 73 4.15 13.73 5.35
C GLY A 73 4.56 13.31 3.94
N GLU A 74 5.83 12.94 3.78
CA GLU A 74 6.41 12.48 2.53
C GLU A 74 7.10 11.12 2.75
N PRO A 75 6.95 10.17 1.82
CA PRO A 75 6.01 10.20 0.68
C PRO A 75 4.55 10.21 1.16
N LYS A 76 3.63 10.62 0.28
CA LYS A 76 2.18 10.71 0.56
C LYS A 76 1.51 9.35 0.70
N ASN A 77 2.13 8.30 0.20
CA ASN A 77 1.67 6.92 0.31
C ASN A 77 2.84 5.97 0.60
N ARG A 78 2.50 4.86 1.26
CA ARG A 78 3.38 3.72 1.52
C ARG A 78 2.70 2.44 1.05
N TYR A 79 3.50 1.41 0.74
CA TYR A 79 3.03 0.05 0.49
C TYR A 79 3.70 -0.89 1.49
N PRO A 80 3.10 -1.08 2.69
CA PRO A 80 3.71 -1.93 3.69
C PRO A 80 3.78 -3.39 3.26
N ASP A 81 4.76 -4.13 3.82
CA ASP A 81 4.91 -5.56 3.54
C ASP A 81 3.70 -6.38 3.99
N LEU A 82 3.12 -6.01 5.13
CA LEU A 82 1.91 -6.63 5.66
C LEU A 82 1.06 -5.63 6.44
N THR A 83 -0.25 -5.67 6.20
CA THR A 83 -1.24 -4.89 6.94
C THR A 83 -2.44 -5.73 7.35
N ILE A 84 -2.87 -5.58 8.60
CA ILE A 84 -4.14 -6.11 9.10
C ILE A 84 -5.17 -5.00 9.05
N ILE A 85 -6.16 -5.16 8.19
CA ILE A 85 -7.23 -4.18 8.00
C ILE A 85 -8.41 -4.49 8.93
N ARG A 86 -9.26 -3.48 9.14
CA ARG A 86 -10.52 -3.64 9.89
C ARG A 86 -11.58 -4.31 9.03
N GLU A 87 -12.67 -4.75 9.66
CA GLU A 87 -13.77 -5.40 8.94
C GLU A 87 -14.46 -4.44 7.98
N GLU A 88 -14.68 -3.18 8.37
CA GLU A 88 -15.28 -2.17 7.50
C GLU A 88 -14.44 -1.89 6.23
N HIS A 89 -13.12 -2.05 6.33
CA HIS A 89 -12.21 -1.86 5.20
C HIS A 89 -12.45 -2.91 4.11
N ILE A 90 -12.95 -4.10 4.44
CA ILE A 90 -13.18 -5.15 3.43
C ILE A 90 -14.11 -4.65 2.32
N GLN A 91 -15.19 -3.95 2.68
CA GLN A 91 -16.12 -3.39 1.71
C GLN A 91 -15.59 -2.08 1.10
N GLN A 92 -14.99 -1.21 1.92
CA GLN A 92 -14.47 0.09 1.47
C GLN A 92 -13.36 -0.05 0.43
N LEU A 93 -12.53 -1.09 0.54
CA LEU A 93 -11.40 -1.37 -0.34
C LEU A 93 -11.75 -2.24 -1.56
N SER A 94 -13.05 -2.55 -1.76
CA SER A 94 -13.49 -3.46 -2.84
C SER A 94 -13.18 -2.95 -4.24
N LYS A 95 -13.13 -1.63 -4.45
CA LYS A 95 -12.81 -1.00 -5.75
C LYS A 95 -11.32 -0.70 -5.90
N ARG A 96 -10.67 -0.24 -4.83
CA ARG A 96 -9.26 0.11 -4.81
C ARG A 96 -8.68 -0.24 -3.45
N ASN A 97 -7.54 -0.94 -3.44
CA ASN A 97 -6.87 -1.39 -2.23
C ASN A 97 -6.04 -0.26 -1.59
N THR A 98 -6.68 0.89 -1.31
CA THR A 98 -6.05 2.09 -0.73
C THR A 98 -6.78 2.50 0.55
N ILE A 99 -6.09 2.56 1.69
CA ILE A 99 -6.62 3.16 2.92
C ILE A 99 -6.26 4.65 2.94
N ARG A 100 -7.29 5.48 3.15
CA ARG A 100 -7.17 6.94 3.18
C ARG A 100 -7.08 7.51 4.59
N LEU A 101 -6.53 8.72 4.71
CA LEU A 101 -6.47 9.46 5.98
C LEU A 101 -7.86 9.80 6.56
N SER A 102 -8.89 9.81 5.72
CA SER A 102 -10.30 10.00 6.12
C SER A 102 -10.97 8.71 6.62
N MET A 103 -10.34 7.55 6.44
CA MET A 103 -10.84 6.25 6.90
C MET A 103 -10.30 5.94 8.30
N SER A 104 -10.87 4.91 8.94
CA SER A 104 -10.25 4.32 10.13
C SER A 104 -8.83 3.82 9.79
N PRO A 105 -7.84 3.96 10.69
CA PRO A 105 -6.52 3.41 10.45
C PRO A 105 -6.55 1.88 10.47
N PRO A 106 -5.62 1.16 9.80
CA PRO A 106 -5.51 -0.29 9.95
C PRO A 106 -5.26 -0.70 11.41
N LEU A 107 -5.44 -1.99 11.71
CA LEU A 107 -5.19 -2.54 13.04
C LEU A 107 -3.70 -2.75 13.32
N LEU A 108 -2.94 -3.15 12.30
CA LEU A 108 -1.52 -3.43 12.39
C LEU A 108 -0.87 -3.21 11.02
N VAL A 109 0.35 -2.66 11.04
CA VAL A 109 1.24 -2.55 9.89
C VAL A 109 2.58 -3.17 10.30
N VAL A 110 3.19 -3.95 9.41
CA VAL A 110 4.49 -4.59 9.60
C VAL A 110 5.36 -4.33 8.37
N GLU A 111 6.61 -3.97 8.62
CA GLU A 111 7.70 -3.89 7.64
C GLU A 111 8.79 -4.89 8.06
N VAL A 112 9.44 -5.53 7.10
CA VAL A 112 10.40 -6.62 7.31
C VAL A 112 11.83 -6.18 6.99
#